data_AF-A0A7S3AE75-F1
#
_entry.id   AF-A0A7S3AE75-F1
#
_cell.length_a   1.000
_cell.length_b   1.000
_cell.length_c   1.000
_cell.angle_alpha   90.00
_cell.angle_beta   90.00
_cell.angle_gamma   90.00
#
_symmetry.space_group_name_H-M   'P 1'
#
loop_
_entity.id
_entity.type
_entity.pdbx_description
1 polymer ?
#
loop_
_entity_poly.entity_id
_entity_poly.type
_entity_poly.pdbx_seq_one_letter_code
_entity_poly.pdbx_strand_id
1 'polypeptide(L)'
;DGSAPLRQLTHLGAADCRVDDAGMLALADACIRGRLPRLELINLQFNDVGNVGLDALAAAIGDGALGSLNSLYVKGGEHTAEGRTSLVEACRGRRIRGSCGAGPAYTFADHKWNKPATGDSSRRYNYK
;
A
#
# COMPACT_ATOMS: atom_id res chain seq x y z
N ASP A 1 7.36 -5.72 -22.52
CA ASP A 1 8.51 -5.13 -21.80
C ASP A 1 9.07 -6.11 -20.77
N GLY A 2 10.19 -6.74 -21.13
CA GLY A 2 10.79 -7.91 -20.47
C GLY A 2 11.53 -7.63 -19.17
N SER A 3 10.95 -6.86 -18.25
CA SER A 3 11.51 -6.72 -16.91
C SER A 3 11.06 -7.89 -16.05
N ALA A 4 12.03 -8.68 -15.59
CA ALA A 4 11.79 -9.90 -14.83
C ALA A 4 10.96 -9.62 -13.56
N PRO A 5 10.08 -10.56 -13.16
CA PRO A 5 9.34 -10.43 -11.90
C PRO A 5 10.32 -10.34 -10.72
N LEU A 6 10.07 -9.43 -9.79
CA LEU A 6 10.85 -9.27 -8.57
C LEU A 6 10.46 -10.36 -7.57
N ARG A 7 10.92 -11.59 -7.84
CA ARG A 7 10.57 -12.81 -7.09
C ARG A 7 11.06 -12.83 -5.64
N GLN A 8 11.90 -11.88 -5.24
CA GLN A 8 12.44 -11.77 -3.89
C GLN A 8 11.92 -10.56 -3.12
N LEU A 9 11.17 -9.66 -3.77
CA LEU A 9 10.68 -8.47 -3.11
C LEU A 9 9.49 -8.84 -2.21
N THR A 10 9.72 -8.80 -0.90
CA THR A 10 8.71 -9.08 0.13
C THR A 10 8.20 -7.80 0.79
N HIS A 11 9.03 -6.76 0.87
CA HIS A 11 8.70 -5.50 1.51
C HIS A 11 8.98 -4.35 0.56
N LEU A 12 7.95 -3.54 0.28
CA LEU A 12 8.06 -2.31 -0.50
C LEU A 12 7.76 -1.12 0.42
N GLY A 13 8.79 -0.34 0.76
CA GLY A 13 8.66 0.92 1.46
C GLY A 13 8.91 2.08 0.51
N ALA A 14 7.85 2.81 0.17
CA ALA A 14 7.91 4.01 -0.65
C ALA A 14 7.18 5.17 0.05
N ALA A 15 7.34 5.28 1.36
CA ALA A 15 6.75 6.36 2.14
C ALA A 15 7.50 7.68 1.87
N ASP A 16 6.79 8.80 1.76
CA ASP A 16 7.36 10.13 1.47
C ASP A 16 8.20 10.16 0.18
N CYS A 17 7.77 9.41 -0.83
CA CYS A 17 8.43 9.30 -2.14
C CYS A 17 7.71 10.09 -3.24
N ARG A 18 6.70 10.90 -2.87
CA ARG A 18 5.82 11.62 -3.81
C ARG A 18 5.16 10.68 -4.82
N VAL A 19 4.74 9.52 -4.34
CA VAL A 19 3.92 8.60 -5.15
C VAL A 19 2.56 9.25 -5.36
N ASP A 20 2.17 9.41 -6.62
CA ASP A 20 0.87 9.93 -7.03
C ASP A 20 -0.04 8.79 -7.57
N ASP A 21 -1.20 9.15 -8.11
CA ASP A 21 -2.12 8.19 -8.73
C ASP A 21 -1.48 7.40 -9.87
N ALA A 22 -0.58 8.01 -10.65
CA ALA A 22 0.13 7.32 -11.73
C ALA A 22 1.11 6.27 -11.19
N GLY A 23 1.84 6.59 -10.12
CA GLY A 23 2.69 5.64 -9.41
C GLY A 23 1.90 4.47 -8.82
N MET A 24 0.71 4.72 -8.30
CA MET A 24 -0.18 3.67 -7.80
C MET A 24 -0.74 2.77 -8.89
N LEU A 25 -1.15 3.35 -10.03
CA LEU A 25 -1.59 2.59 -11.20
C LEU A 25 -0.47 1.68 -11.72
N ALA A 26 0.76 2.18 -11.79
CA ALA A 26 1.91 1.37 -12.19
C ALA A 26 2.18 0.22 -11.20
N LEU A 27 2.05 0.46 -9.90
CA LEU A 27 2.18 -0.58 -8.87
C LEU A 27 1.08 -1.64 -9.00
N ALA A 28 -0.17 -1.22 -9.18
CA ALA A 28 -1.31 -2.11 -9.38
C ALA A 28 -1.16 -2.97 -10.64
N ASP A 29 -0.79 -2.36 -11.78
CA ASP A 29 -0.52 -3.08 -13.03
C ASP A 29 0.63 -4.09 -12.87
N ALA A 30 1.70 -3.73 -12.15
CA ALA A 30 2.78 -4.66 -11.86
C ALA A 30 2.32 -5.86 -11.02
N CYS A 31 1.41 -5.65 -10.07
CA CYS A 31 0.82 -6.73 -9.29
C CYS A 31 -0.05 -7.63 -10.16
N ILE A 32 -0.95 -7.06 -10.97
CA ILE A 32 -1.86 -7.78 -11.88
C ILE A 32 -1.08 -8.65 -12.87
N ARG A 33 0.06 -8.14 -13.37
CA ARG A 33 0.98 -8.88 -14.23
C ARG A 33 1.80 -9.96 -13.51
N GLY A 34 1.56 -10.19 -12.22
CA GLY A 34 2.26 -11.19 -11.40
C GLY A 34 3.75 -10.88 -11.19
N ARG A 35 4.13 -9.60 -11.26
CA ARG A 35 5.54 -9.20 -11.18
C ARG A 35 6.08 -9.16 -9.75
N LEU A 36 5.17 -9.14 -8.77
CA LEU A 36 5.47 -9.03 -7.35
C LEU A 36 4.89 -10.23 -6.57
N PRO A 37 5.23 -11.48 -6.93
CA PRO A 37 4.51 -12.68 -6.45
C PRO A 37 4.73 -12.98 -4.97
N ARG A 38 5.73 -12.36 -4.33
CA ARG A 38 6.07 -12.55 -2.90
C ARG A 38 5.87 -11.29 -2.07
N LEU A 39 5.21 -10.27 -2.61
CA LEU A 39 5.06 -9.01 -1.90
C LEU A 39 4.11 -9.21 -0.73
N GLU A 40 4.65 -9.02 0.46
CA GLU A 40 4.03 -9.28 1.75
C GLU A 40 3.62 -7.99 2.43
N LEU A 41 4.38 -6.92 2.21
CA LEU A 41 4.13 -5.63 2.83
C LEU A 41 4.34 -4.47 1.85
N ILE A 42 3.37 -3.53 1.85
CA ILE A 42 3.48 -2.24 1.16
C ILE A 42 3.31 -1.11 2.17
N ASN A 43 4.24 -0.16 2.17
CA ASN A 43 4.13 1.09 2.90
C ASN A 43 4.23 2.29 1.94
N LEU A 44 3.13 3.04 1.84
CA LEU A 44 2.96 4.22 1.01
C LEU A 44 2.48 5.42 1.83
N GLN A 45 2.80 5.45 3.13
CA GLN A 45 2.47 6.58 3.98
C GLN A 45 3.14 7.87 3.50
N PHE A 46 2.46 9.00 3.72
CA PHE A 46 2.90 10.35 3.38
C PHE A 46 3.19 10.54 1.89
N ASN A 47 2.31 10.03 1.02
CA ASN A 47 2.35 10.25 -0.42
C ASN A 47 1.09 10.98 -0.89
N ASP A 48 1.13 11.49 -2.13
CA ASP A 48 0.05 12.25 -2.75
C ASP A 48 -0.89 11.33 -3.56
N VAL A 49 -1.29 10.23 -2.94
CA VAL A 49 -2.21 9.26 -3.55
C VAL A 49 -3.65 9.75 -3.38
N GLY A 50 -4.34 9.91 -4.52
CA GLY A 50 -5.75 10.24 -4.60
C GLY A 50 -6.64 9.00 -4.66
N ASN A 51 -7.93 9.22 -4.90
CA ASN A 51 -8.92 8.13 -4.98
C ASN A 51 -8.62 7.15 -6.11
N VAL A 52 -8.14 7.65 -7.25
CA VAL A 52 -7.85 6.80 -8.42
C VAL A 52 -6.76 5.78 -8.09
N GLY A 53 -5.70 6.19 -7.40
CA GLY A 53 -4.65 5.28 -6.96
C GLY A 53 -5.13 4.26 -5.91
N LEU A 54 -6.01 4.67 -4.98
CA LEU A 54 -6.61 3.76 -4.00
C LEU A 54 -7.51 2.71 -4.66
N ASP A 55 -8.36 3.12 -5.60
CA ASP A 55 -9.28 2.23 -6.31
C ASP A 55 -8.52 1.22 -7.17
N ALA A 56 -7.44 1.67 -7.84
CA ALA A 56 -6.57 0.77 -8.60
C ALA A 56 -5.93 -0.31 -7.70
N LEU A 57 -5.47 0.09 -6.50
CA LEU A 57 -4.93 -0.86 -5.53
C LEU A 57 -6.00 -1.81 -4.99
N ALA A 58 -7.19 -1.29 -4.68
CA ALA A 58 -8.32 -2.09 -4.22
C ALA A 58 -8.74 -3.14 -5.27
N ALA A 59 -8.78 -2.74 -6.55
CA ALA A 59 -9.05 -3.65 -7.66
C ALA A 59 -7.98 -4.74 -7.77
N ALA A 60 -6.69 -4.40 -7.70
CA ALA A 60 -5.61 -5.39 -7.72
C ALA A 60 -5.64 -6.35 -6.52
N ILE A 61 -6.03 -5.85 -5.34
CA ILE A 61 -6.26 -6.70 -4.16
C ILE A 61 -7.42 -7.65 -4.43
N GLY A 62 -8.57 -7.13 -4.87
CA GLY A 62 -9.79 -7.89 -5.14
C GLY A 62 -9.62 -8.96 -6.22
N ASP A 63 -8.84 -8.67 -7.26
CA ASP A 63 -8.53 -9.60 -8.36
C ASP A 63 -7.58 -10.74 -7.96
N GLY A 64 -7.07 -10.73 -6.73
CA GLY A 64 -6.19 -11.80 -6.26
C GLY A 64 -4.71 -11.56 -6.55
N ALA A 65 -4.37 -10.55 -7.35
CA ALA A 65 -3.02 -10.26 -7.84
C ALA A 65 -1.97 -10.12 -6.73
N LEU A 66 -2.37 -9.57 -5.59
CA LEU A 66 -1.55 -9.46 -4.37
C LEU A 66 -1.69 -10.70 -3.47
N GLY A 67 -1.35 -11.87 -4.01
CA GLY A 67 -1.52 -13.19 -3.38
C GLY A 67 -0.90 -13.34 -1.98
N SER A 68 0.25 -12.73 -1.76
CA SER A 68 1.02 -12.83 -0.52
C SER A 68 0.93 -11.60 0.37
N LEU A 69 0.18 -10.57 -0.03
CA LEU A 69 0.13 -9.32 0.70
C LEU A 69 -0.58 -9.52 2.04
N ASN A 70 0.15 -9.27 3.11
CA ASN A 70 -0.36 -9.38 4.47
C ASN A 70 -0.54 -8.02 5.14
N SER A 71 0.22 -7.00 4.72
CA SER A 71 0.23 -5.69 5.37
C SER A 71 0.24 -4.55 4.34
N LEU A 72 -0.67 -3.58 4.51
CA LEU A 72 -0.76 -2.39 3.68
C LEU A 72 -0.91 -1.13 4.53
N TYR A 73 -0.01 -0.17 4.32
CA TYR A 73 -0.08 1.14 4.96
C TYR A 73 -0.20 2.23 3.90
N VAL A 74 -1.30 2.97 3.95
CA VAL A 74 -1.53 4.17 3.17
C VAL A 74 -1.98 5.27 4.14
N LYS A 75 -1.34 6.42 4.14
CA LYS A 75 -1.72 7.51 5.05
C LYS A 75 -1.34 8.84 4.42
N GLY A 76 -2.23 9.81 4.44
CA GLY A 76 -1.98 11.10 3.79
C GLY A 76 -2.17 11.01 2.27
N GLY A 77 -2.30 12.18 1.64
CA GLY A 77 -2.74 12.33 0.26
C GLY A 77 -4.11 13.00 0.18
N GLU A 78 -4.59 13.24 -1.05
CA GLU A 78 -5.85 13.95 -1.32
C GLU A 78 -7.06 13.01 -1.52
N HIS A 79 -7.01 11.80 -0.95
CA HIS A 79 -8.10 10.83 -1.08
C HIS A 79 -9.25 11.06 -0.08
N THR A 80 -10.48 10.76 -0.52
CA THR A 80 -11.72 10.94 0.26
C THR A 80 -11.97 9.75 1.21
N ALA A 81 -13.01 9.86 2.04
CA ALA A 81 -13.46 8.73 2.87
C ALA A 81 -13.99 7.55 2.03
N GLU A 82 -14.57 7.84 0.87
CA GLU A 82 -15.13 6.84 -0.03
C GLU A 82 -14.03 5.96 -0.64
N GLY A 83 -12.97 6.56 -1.21
CA GLY A 83 -11.83 5.81 -1.76
C GLY A 83 -11.13 4.94 -0.70
N ARG A 84 -11.04 5.43 0.54
CA ARG A 84 -10.55 4.63 1.67
C ARG A 84 -11.45 3.44 1.95
N THR A 85 -12.76 3.64 1.93
CA THR A 85 -13.75 2.58 2.19
C THR A 85 -13.65 1.44 1.18
N SER A 86 -13.52 1.75 -0.11
CA SER A 86 -13.29 0.75 -1.17
C SER A 86 -12.06 -0.10 -0.87
N LEU A 87 -10.95 0.54 -0.49
CA LEU A 87 -9.72 -0.16 -0.12
C LEU A 87 -9.89 -1.02 1.14
N VAL A 88 -10.58 -0.52 2.17
CA VAL A 88 -10.87 -1.28 3.39
C VAL A 88 -11.64 -2.56 3.07
N GLU A 89 -12.68 -2.47 2.25
CA GLU A 89 -13.52 -3.62 1.88
C GLU A 89 -12.70 -4.67 1.11
N ALA A 90 -11.86 -4.24 0.15
CA ALA A 90 -10.94 -5.15 -0.54
C ALA A 90 -9.95 -5.83 0.43
N CYS A 91 -9.39 -5.07 1.38
CA CYS A 91 -8.47 -5.58 2.39
C CYS A 91 -9.16 -6.57 3.34
N ARG A 92 -10.41 -6.31 3.75
CA ARG A 92 -11.22 -7.22 4.59
C ARG A 92 -11.49 -8.54 3.88
N GLY A 93 -11.82 -8.50 2.59
CA GLY A 93 -12.03 -9.69 1.77
C GLY A 93 -10.82 -10.63 1.75
N ARG A 94 -9.60 -10.09 1.90
CA ARG A 94 -8.34 -10.85 1.89
C ARG A 94 -7.61 -10.89 3.23
N ARG A 95 -8.24 -10.41 4.31
CA ARG A 95 -7.68 -10.37 5.68
C ARG A 95 -6.32 -9.66 5.77
N ILE A 96 -6.13 -8.63 4.94
CA ILE A 96 -4.92 -7.80 4.91
C ILE A 96 -4.94 -6.88 6.14
N ARG A 97 -3.80 -6.79 6.81
CA ARG A 97 -3.56 -5.95 7.99
C ARG A 97 -3.04 -4.57 7.58
N GLY A 98 -3.16 -3.58 8.47
CA GLY A 98 -2.55 -2.27 8.27
C GLY A 98 -3.55 -1.12 8.43
N SER A 99 -3.31 0.00 7.76
CA SER A 99 -4.12 1.22 7.94
C SER A 99 -4.10 2.09 6.68
N CYS A 100 -5.27 2.60 6.28
CA CYS A 100 -5.45 3.53 5.16
C CYS A 100 -5.87 4.95 5.59
N GLY A 101 -5.78 5.30 6.88
CA GLY A 101 -6.26 6.58 7.38
C GLY A 101 -6.25 6.70 8.91
N ALA A 102 -6.69 7.85 9.42
CA ALA A 102 -6.84 8.07 10.86
C ALA A 102 -8.14 7.44 11.38
N GLY A 103 -8.03 6.64 12.44
CA GLY A 103 -9.17 6.07 13.18
C GLY A 103 -9.39 4.57 12.93
N PRO A 104 -10.12 3.90 13.83
CA PRO A 104 -10.27 2.44 13.83
C PRO A 104 -11.04 1.89 12.62
N ALA A 105 -11.88 2.70 11.98
CA ALA A 105 -12.61 2.31 10.76
C ALA A 105 -11.67 2.06 9.56
N TYR A 106 -10.50 2.71 9.57
CA TYR A 106 -9.49 2.64 8.51
C TYR A 106 -8.23 1.89 8.95
N THR A 107 -8.32 1.11 10.04
CA THR A 107 -7.24 0.30 10.59
C THR A 107 -7.71 -1.15 10.69
N PHE A 108 -6.96 -2.05 10.09
CA PHE A 108 -7.30 -3.47 9.97
C PHE A 108 -6.37 -4.37 10.80
N ALA A 109 -5.30 -3.82 11.40
CA ALA A 109 -4.59 -4.31 12.59
C ALA A 109 -3.49 -3.32 13.01
N ASP A 110 -3.25 -3.18 14.32
CA ASP A 110 -2.12 -2.43 14.88
C ASP A 110 -0.79 -3.16 14.62
N HIS A 111 -0.19 -2.91 13.46
CA HIS A 111 1.23 -3.14 13.27
C HIS A 111 1.89 -1.79 12.97
N LYS A 112 2.81 -1.37 13.85
CA LYS A 112 3.68 -0.24 13.53
C LYS A 112 4.67 -0.73 12.48
N TRP A 113 4.70 -0.06 11.33
CA TRP A 113 5.82 -0.20 10.40
C TRP A 113 7.09 0.24 11.13
N ASN A 114 7.93 -0.72 11.51
CA ASN A 114 9.27 -0.43 11.98
C ASN A 114 10.16 -0.40 10.73
N LYS A 115 10.56 0.80 10.31
CA LYS A 115 11.39 0.97 9.12
C LYS A 115 12.59 0.01 9.16
N PRO A 116 12.90 -0.74 8.10
CA PRO A 116 14.17 -1.45 8.02
C PRO A 116 15.30 -0.41 8.13
N ALA A 117 16.38 -0.76 8.82
CA ALA A 117 17.46 0.13 9.25
C ALA A 117 18.35 0.68 8.11
N THR A 118 17.80 0.90 6.91
CA THR A 118 18.47 1.65 5.85
C THR A 118 18.26 3.13 6.14
N GLY A 119 19.33 3.76 6.64
CA GLY A 119 19.31 5.11 7.19
C GLY A 119 18.91 6.17 6.17
N ASP A 120 17.71 6.71 6.35
CA ASP A 120 17.53 8.16 6.30
C ASP A 120 16.64 8.58 7.49
N SER A 121 17.04 9.67 8.11
CA SER A 121 16.65 10.11 9.45
C SER A 121 15.76 11.35 9.43
N SER A 122 15.37 11.84 8.27
CA SER A 122 14.63 13.09 8.15
C SER A 122 13.13 12.86 8.03
N ARG A 123 12.49 12.47 9.14
CA ARG A 123 11.15 12.88 9.61
C ARG A 123 10.63 11.87 10.62
N ARG A 124 10.92 12.14 11.90
CA ARG A 124 10.25 11.50 13.03
C ARG A 124 8.77 11.90 12.99
N TYR A 125 7.93 11.09 12.37
CA TYR A 125 6.49 11.18 12.59
C TYR A 125 6.15 10.38 13.85
N ASN A 126 6.25 11.07 14.99
CA ASN A 126 5.72 10.60 16.26
C ASN A 126 4.21 10.37 16.08
N TYR A 127 3.79 9.11 16.16
CA TYR A 127 2.41 8.77 16.47
C TYR A 127 2.18 9.21 17.92
N LYS A 128 1.45 10.31 18.12
CA LYS A 128 0.74 10.54 19.39
C LYS A 128 -0.39 9.54 19.49
#